data_AF-A0A016TCA1-F1
#
_entry.id   AF-A0A016TCA1-F1
#
_cell.length_a   1.000
_cell.length_b   1.000
_cell.length_c   1.000
_cell.angle_alpha   90.00
_cell.angle_beta   90.00
_cell.angle_gamma   90.00
#
_symmetry.space_group_name_H-M   'P 1'
#
loop_
_entity.id
_entity.type
_entity.pdbx_description
1 polymer ?
#
loop_
_entity_poly.entity_id
_entity_poly.type
_entity_poly.pdbx_seq_one_letter_code
_entity_poly.pdbx_strand_id
1 'polypeptide(L)'
;MLEKETTKHKTIVIFNDGDSDQCGWGIDCFRGEYLMRKHTQAREAKAIHDLGIRVILIAVGPNTLRPGNRDYQNAVRIAGGRENMIPAKDFQSFDTNVLQQVLKELCREVY
;
A
#
# COMPACT_ATOMS: atom_id res chain seq x y z
N MET A 1 13.76 16.14 -14.56
CA MET A 1 12.50 16.32 -13.82
C MET A 1 11.44 15.57 -14.58
N LEU A 2 10.72 14.65 -13.93
CA LEU A 2 9.52 14.05 -14.52
C LEU A 2 8.49 15.16 -14.72
N GLU A 3 7.89 15.23 -15.90
CA GLU A 3 6.84 16.21 -16.19
C GLU A 3 5.69 16.06 -15.21
N LYS A 4 4.98 17.17 -14.94
CA LYS A 4 3.83 17.14 -14.03
C LYS A 4 2.75 16.27 -14.67
N GLU A 5 2.43 15.17 -13.99
CA GLU A 5 1.37 14.24 -14.37
C GLU A 5 0.03 14.96 -14.60
N THR A 6 -0.55 14.79 -15.80
CA THR A 6 -1.78 15.49 -16.24
C THR A 6 -3.00 14.58 -16.31
N THR A 7 -2.85 13.28 -16.08
CA THR A 7 -3.97 12.33 -16.07
C THR A 7 -5.01 12.67 -14.98
N LYS A 8 -6.28 12.41 -15.31
CA LYS A 8 -7.40 12.45 -14.33
C LYS A 8 -7.33 11.31 -13.33
N HIS A 9 -6.76 10.17 -13.72
CA HIS A 9 -6.71 8.95 -12.92
C HIS A 9 -5.32 8.72 -12.35
N LYS A 10 -5.20 8.75 -11.03
CA LYS A 10 -3.92 8.55 -10.35
C LYS A 10 -3.94 7.19 -9.66
N THR A 11 -2.84 6.46 -9.80
CA THR A 11 -2.65 5.17 -9.14
C THR A 11 -1.35 5.19 -8.36
N ILE A 12 -1.40 4.76 -7.10
CA ILE A 12 -0.24 4.52 -6.25
C ILE A 12 -0.04 3.00 -6.16
N VAL A 13 1.17 2.53 -6.44
CA VAL A 13 1.56 1.14 -6.19
C VAL A 13 2.44 1.10 -4.95
N ILE A 14 2.06 0.32 -3.96
CA ILE A 14 2.79 0.20 -2.68
C ILE A 14 3.18 -1.26 -2.46
N PHE A 15 4.45 -1.50 -2.15
CA PHE A 15 4.93 -2.78 -1.64
C PHE A 15 4.94 -2.70 -0.12
N ASN A 16 4.17 -3.55 0.57
CA ASN A 16 3.96 -3.41 2.01
C ASN A 16 3.68 -4.76 2.68
N ASP A 17 4.24 -4.95 3.87
CA ASP A 17 4.06 -6.14 4.73
C ASP A 17 3.00 -5.93 5.82
N GLY A 18 2.16 -4.90 5.67
CA GLY A 18 0.94 -4.67 6.43
C GLY A 18 1.17 -4.26 7.88
N ASP A 19 2.42 -4.22 8.34
CA ASP A 19 2.72 -3.80 9.70
C ASP A 19 2.43 -2.30 9.88
N SER A 20 2.20 -1.94 11.14
CA SER A 20 2.00 -0.56 11.54
C SER A 20 3.33 0.20 11.52
N ASP A 21 3.27 1.52 11.35
CA ASP A 21 4.48 2.33 11.50
C ASP A 21 5.05 2.11 12.91
N GLN A 22 6.34 1.74 12.97
CA GLN A 22 7.04 1.53 14.23
C GLN A 22 8.21 2.49 14.34
N CYS A 23 8.40 3.01 15.55
CA CYS A 23 9.66 3.64 15.94
C CYS A 23 10.42 2.67 16.83
N GLY A 24 11.57 2.20 16.35
CA GLY A 24 12.43 1.29 17.10
C GLY A 24 13.15 1.98 18.26
N TRP A 25 13.53 1.20 19.26
CA TRP A 25 14.37 1.64 20.37
C TRP A 25 15.74 2.11 19.85
N GLY A 26 16.13 3.35 20.15
CA GLY A 26 17.47 3.88 19.84
C GLY A 26 17.59 4.79 18.61
N ILE A 27 16.47 5.10 17.93
CA ILE A 27 16.40 6.15 16.90
C ILE A 27 15.69 7.35 17.53
N ASP A 28 16.17 8.59 17.29
CA ASP A 28 15.47 9.80 17.75
C ASP A 28 14.12 9.90 17.01
N CYS A 29 13.13 9.38 17.71
CA CYS A 29 11.80 9.09 17.23
C CYS A 29 10.79 10.14 17.68
N PHE A 30 11.20 11.19 18.41
CA PHE A 30 10.24 12.16 18.94
C PHE A 30 9.42 12.84 17.83
N ARG A 31 10.09 13.25 16.75
CA ARG A 31 9.41 13.83 15.58
C ARG A 31 8.67 12.76 14.78
N GLY A 32 9.25 11.56 14.65
CA GLY A 32 8.64 10.43 13.95
C GLY A 32 7.32 9.99 14.60
N GLU A 33 7.31 9.76 15.91
CA GLU A 33 6.13 9.39 16.68
C GLU A 33 5.04 10.44 16.63
N TYR A 34 5.40 11.72 16.73
CA TYR A 34 4.44 12.81 16.58
C TYR A 34 3.76 12.75 15.20
N LEU A 35 4.55 12.57 14.13
CA LEU A 35 4.02 12.45 12.78
C LEU A 35 3.17 11.18 12.60
N MET A 36 3.62 10.03 13.07
CA MET A 36 2.87 8.76 12.99
C MET A 36 1.53 8.82 13.72
N ARG A 37 1.47 9.50 14.88
CA ARG A 37 0.21 9.74 15.60
C ARG A 37 -0.73 10.67 14.84
N LYS A 38 -0.18 11.68 14.16
CA LYS A 38 -0.96 12.68 13.40
C LYS A 38 -1.45 12.14 12.05
N HIS A 39 -0.62 11.31 11.42
CA HIS A 39 -0.74 10.80 10.06
C HIS A 39 -0.76 9.26 10.07
N THR A 40 -1.69 8.68 10.83
CA THR A 40 -1.85 7.22 10.86
C THR A 40 -2.10 6.68 9.46
N GLN A 41 -1.55 5.52 9.12
CA GLN A 41 -1.77 4.87 7.81
C GLN A 41 -3.25 4.80 7.40
N ALA A 42 -4.15 4.51 8.34
CA ALA A 42 -5.60 4.48 8.09
C ALA A 42 -6.17 5.84 7.63
N ARG A 43 -5.72 6.93 8.25
CA ARG A 43 -6.15 8.30 7.93
C ARG A 43 -5.62 8.73 6.57
N GLU A 44 -4.34 8.47 6.31
CA GLU A 44 -3.72 8.84 5.03
C GLU A 44 -4.29 8.01 3.88
N ALA A 45 -4.48 6.70 4.07
CA ALA A 45 -5.16 5.85 3.09
C ALA A 45 -6.56 6.38 2.78
N LYS A 46 -7.36 6.71 3.80
CA LYS A 46 -8.69 7.29 3.57
C LYS A 46 -8.60 8.60 2.77
N ALA A 47 -7.69 9.50 3.12
CA ALA A 47 -7.53 10.77 2.41
C ALA A 47 -7.15 10.56 0.93
N ILE A 48 -6.31 9.57 0.63
CA ILE A 48 -5.94 9.18 -0.74
C ILE A 48 -7.18 8.66 -1.50
N HIS A 49 -7.94 7.74 -0.89
CA HIS A 49 -9.15 7.18 -1.50
C HIS A 49 -10.25 8.23 -1.73
N ASP A 50 -10.44 9.16 -0.78
CA ASP A 50 -11.40 10.27 -0.89
C ASP A 50 -11.07 11.20 -2.08
N LEU A 51 -9.81 11.27 -2.50
CA LEU A 51 -9.36 12.02 -3.69
C LEU A 51 -9.58 11.24 -5.00
N GLY A 52 -10.14 10.02 -4.94
CA GLY A 52 -10.30 9.14 -6.09
C GLY A 52 -9.00 8.53 -6.61
N ILE A 53 -7.93 8.56 -5.80
CA ILE A 53 -6.64 7.96 -6.14
C ILE A 53 -6.74 6.47 -5.83
N ARG A 54 -6.47 5.63 -6.84
CA ARG A 54 -6.45 4.19 -6.68
C ARG A 54 -5.15 3.76 -5.98
N VAL A 55 -5.24 2.86 -5.02
CA VAL A 55 -4.06 2.22 -4.42
C VAL A 55 -4.04 0.77 -4.85
N ILE A 56 -2.93 0.29 -5.39
CA ILE A 56 -2.65 -1.14 -5.61
C ILE A 56 -1.58 -1.53 -4.60
N LEU A 57 -1.91 -2.44 -3.69
CA LEU A 57 -0.99 -2.89 -2.66
C LEU A 57 -0.45 -4.27 -3.01
N ILE A 58 0.87 -4.37 -3.18
CA ILE A 58 1.58 -5.63 -3.33
C ILE A 58 1.89 -6.12 -1.91
N ALA A 59 1.13 -7.11 -1.48
CA ALA A 59 1.10 -7.62 -0.12
C ALA A 59 2.25 -8.59 0.08
N VAL A 60 3.31 -8.13 0.77
CA VAL A 60 4.54 -8.88 0.96
C VAL A 60 4.51 -9.64 2.28
N GLY A 61 4.89 -10.92 2.27
CA GLY A 61 5.06 -11.71 3.50
C GLY A 61 3.79 -12.45 3.95
N PRO A 62 3.93 -13.46 4.83
CA PRO A 62 2.83 -14.36 5.18
C PRO A 62 1.72 -13.70 6.01
N ASN A 63 2.03 -12.68 6.80
CA ASN A 63 1.04 -12.04 7.68
C ASN A 63 0.02 -11.19 6.91
N THR A 64 0.45 -10.50 5.84
CA THR A 64 -0.42 -9.72 4.95
C THR A 64 -1.31 -10.56 4.07
N LEU A 65 -1.04 -11.85 3.98
CA LEU A 65 -1.79 -12.81 3.16
C LEU A 65 -2.78 -13.64 3.98
N ARG A 66 -2.80 -13.49 5.32
CA ARG A 66 -3.62 -14.31 6.21
C ARG A 66 -4.87 -13.55 6.69
N PRO A 67 -6.07 -13.85 6.16
CA PRO A 67 -7.30 -13.23 6.63
C PRO A 67 -7.47 -13.36 8.15
N GLY A 68 -7.89 -12.26 8.78
CA GLY A 68 -8.03 -12.18 10.24
C GLY A 68 -6.77 -11.79 11.00
N ASN A 69 -5.59 -11.76 10.35
CA ASN A 69 -4.39 -11.15 10.93
C ASN A 69 -4.53 -9.61 10.95
N ARG A 70 -3.96 -8.95 11.97
CA ARG A 70 -3.89 -7.49 12.04
C ARG A 70 -3.25 -6.88 10.79
N ASP A 71 -2.14 -7.45 10.34
CA ASP A 71 -1.36 -6.91 9.23
C ASP A 71 -2.12 -7.06 7.90
N TYR A 72 -2.85 -8.18 7.73
CA TYR A 72 -3.81 -8.36 6.64
C TYR A 72 -4.89 -7.27 6.64
N GLN A 73 -5.53 -7.04 7.79
CA GLN A 73 -6.62 -6.05 7.88
C GLN A 73 -6.13 -4.63 7.62
N ASN A 74 -4.91 -4.33 8.05
CA ASN A 74 -4.28 -3.05 7.80
C ASN A 74 -3.93 -2.88 6.31
N ALA A 75 -3.38 -3.91 5.66
CA ALA A 75 -3.12 -3.92 4.22
C ALA A 75 -4.40 -3.73 3.40
N VAL A 76 -5.50 -4.43 3.75
CA VAL A 76 -6.82 -4.24 3.11
C VAL A 76 -7.29 -2.79 3.24
N ARG A 77 -7.12 -2.19 4.42
CA ARG A 77 -7.50 -0.79 4.67
C ARG A 77 -6.68 0.19 3.84
N ILE A 78 -5.36 -0.02 3.73
CA ILE A 78 -4.47 0.82 2.92
C ILE A 78 -4.85 0.72 1.44
N ALA A 79 -5.08 -0.50 0.95
CA ALA A 79 -5.49 -0.77 -0.43
C ALA A 79 -6.91 -0.27 -0.77
N GLY A 80 -7.75 0.00 0.24
CA GLY A 80 -9.15 0.38 0.05
C GLY A 80 -10.06 -0.77 -0.37
N GLY A 81 -9.60 -2.01 -0.22
CA GLY A 81 -10.31 -3.21 -0.66
C GLY A 81 -9.36 -4.39 -0.92
N ARG A 82 -9.87 -5.62 -0.81
CA ARG A 82 -9.08 -6.84 -1.06
C ARG A 82 -8.74 -6.98 -2.54
N GLU A 83 -9.65 -6.54 -3.41
CA GLU A 83 -9.52 -6.54 -4.86
C GLU A 83 -8.36 -5.69 -5.38
N ASN A 84 -7.85 -4.78 -4.55
CA ASN A 84 -6.70 -3.93 -4.84
C ASN A 84 -5.39 -4.49 -4.27
N MET A 85 -5.42 -5.72 -3.72
CA MET A 85 -4.23 -6.39 -3.20
C MET A 85 -3.71 -7.45 -4.15
N ILE A 86 -2.41 -7.40 -4.43
CA ILE A 86 -1.68 -8.41 -5.21
C ILE A 86 -0.79 -9.19 -4.24
N PRO A 87 -0.99 -10.51 -4.07
CA PRO A 87 -0.22 -11.28 -3.12
C PRO A 87 1.20 -11.54 -3.62
N ALA A 88 2.20 -11.23 -2.80
CA ALA A 88 3.60 -11.58 -3.01
C ALA A 88 4.13 -12.27 -1.75
N LYS A 89 4.31 -13.59 -1.79
CA LYS A 89 4.72 -14.37 -0.60
C LYS A 89 5.98 -13.81 0.07
N ASP A 90 6.95 -13.40 -0.74
CA ASP A 90 8.20 -12.75 -0.36
C ASP A 90 8.74 -11.96 -1.57
N PHE A 91 9.82 -11.20 -1.37
CA PHE A 91 10.44 -10.41 -2.46
C PHE A 91 11.00 -11.27 -3.60
N GLN A 92 11.38 -12.52 -3.34
CA GLN A 92 11.87 -13.44 -4.36
C GLN A 92 10.74 -13.99 -5.23
N SER A 93 9.53 -14.01 -4.68
CA SER A 93 8.28 -14.36 -5.35
C SER A 93 7.70 -13.21 -6.17
N PHE A 94 8.36 -12.04 -6.21
CA PHE A 94 8.03 -10.97 -7.14
C PHE A 94 8.55 -11.31 -8.55
N ASP A 95 7.97 -12.36 -9.11
CA ASP A 95 8.33 -12.89 -10.42
C ASP A 95 7.58 -12.16 -11.54
N THR A 96 7.81 -12.59 -12.78
CA THR A 96 7.15 -12.04 -13.96
C THR A 96 5.62 -12.12 -13.87
N ASN A 97 5.04 -13.08 -13.14
CA ASN A 97 3.59 -13.20 -12.98
C ASN A 97 3.05 -12.08 -12.10
N VAL A 98 3.73 -11.76 -10.99
CA VAL A 98 3.35 -10.65 -10.12
C VAL A 98 3.51 -9.31 -10.87
N LEU A 99 4.61 -9.15 -11.60
CA LEU A 99 4.82 -7.97 -12.44
C LEU A 99 3.71 -7.81 -13.49
N GLN A 100 3.30 -8.89 -14.15
CA GLN A 100 2.19 -8.87 -15.11
C GLN A 100 0.86 -8.50 -14.46
N GLN A 101 0.58 -8.95 -13.24
CA GLN A 101 -0.64 -8.54 -12.51
C GLN A 101 -0.62 -7.06 -12.18
N VAL A 102 0.51 -6.53 -11.70
CA VAL A 102 0.68 -5.10 -11.44
C VAL A 102 0.45 -4.29 -12.72
N LEU A 103 1.03 -4.71 -13.84
CA LEU A 103 0.83 -4.05 -15.13
C LEU A 103 -0.63 -4.11 -15.60
N LYS A 104 -1.32 -5.25 -15.44
CA LYS A 104 -2.75 -5.36 -15.77
C LYS A 104 -3.60 -4.42 -14.94
N GLU A 105 -3.32 -4.28 -13.65
CA GLU A 105 -4.07 -3.40 -12.78
C GLU A 105 -3.76 -1.92 -13.02
N LEU A 106 -2.50 -1.58 -13.32
CA LEU A 106 -2.09 -0.23 -13.70
C LEU A 106 -2.72 0.22 -15.01
N CYS A 107 -2.76 -0.67 -16.01
CA CYS A 107 -3.28 -0.37 -17.34
C CYS A 107 -4.79 -0.65 -17.48
N ARG A 108 -5.49 -0.98 -16.39
CA ARG A 108 -6.93 -1.23 -16.42
C ARG A 108 -7.64 0.09 -16.76
N GLU A 109 -8.37 0.11 -17.87
CA GLU A 109 -9.20 1.27 -18.23
C GLU A 109 -10.21 1.54 -17.11
N VAL A 110 -10.26 2.80 -16.67
CA VAL A 110 -11.22 3.29 -15.67
C VAL A 110 -12.23 4.14 -16.44
N TYR A 111 -13.45 3.60 -16.61
CA TYR A 111 -14.57 4.29 -17.27
C TYR A 111 -15.31 5.22 -16.31
#